data_AF-A0A380K3C7-F1
#
_entry.id   AF-A0A380K3C7-F1
#
_cell.length_a   1.000
_cell.length_b   1.000
_cell.length_c   1.000
_cell.angle_alpha   90.00
_cell.angle_beta   90.00
_cell.angle_gamma   90.00
#
_symmetry.space_group_name_H-M   'P 1'
#
loop_
_entity.id
_entity.type
_entity.pdbx_description
1 polymer ?
#
loop_
_entity_poly.entity_id
_entity_poly.type
_entity_poly.pdbx_seq_one_letter_code
_entity_poly.pdbx_strand_id
1 'polypeptide(L)'
;MAFRGDYFVLRSAAFEKRIKRCTCFDIFYSGNDALQLQIRPPEYLFLRMALFLKQKKFINWVITYRAQNNVDLKWMLQHGLDITREKNGYDFIKNIAHHHLRSTLPLVTQECLLLAGSKDRYVPQKRLEENTAFLTSRSLNVAHNKK
;
A
#
# COMPACT_ATOMS: atom_id res chain seq x y z
N MET A 1 6.33 4.85 0.09
CA MET A 1 5.70 3.66 0.68
C MET A 1 5.51 3.96 2.14
N ALA A 2 4.41 4.64 2.43
CA ALA A 2 4.01 5.00 3.77
C ALA A 2 2.54 4.65 3.86
N PHE A 3 2.15 4.06 4.99
CA PHE A 3 0.76 3.78 5.31
C PHE A 3 -0.06 5.06 5.10
N ARG A 4 -0.89 5.09 4.06
CA ARG A 4 -1.82 6.22 3.87
C ARG A 4 -2.94 6.11 4.90
N GLY A 5 -3.43 7.24 5.36
CA GLY A 5 -4.51 7.31 6.36
C GLY A 5 -5.73 6.48 5.96
N ASP A 6 -6.01 6.39 4.65
CA ASP A 6 -7.15 5.66 4.07
C ASP A 6 -7.14 4.16 4.42
N TYR A 7 -5.95 3.53 4.48
CA TYR A 7 -5.82 2.15 4.94
C TYR A 7 -6.33 2.00 6.38
N PHE A 8 -5.95 2.93 7.26
CA PHE A 8 -6.38 2.91 8.66
C PHE A 8 -7.85 3.28 8.83
N VAL A 9 -8.40 4.15 7.98
CA VAL A 9 -9.83 4.46 7.97
C VAL A 9 -10.64 3.20 7.71
N LEU A 10 -10.33 2.47 6.63
CA LEU A 10 -11.06 1.23 6.30
C LEU A 10 -10.84 0.13 7.34
N ARG A 11 -9.60 -0.01 7.85
CA ARG A 11 -9.32 -0.96 8.92
C ARG A 11 -10.10 -0.62 10.20
N SER A 12 -10.23 0.66 10.53
CA SER A 12 -11.01 1.10 11.70
C SER A 12 -12.50 0.88 11.49
N ALA A 13 -13.03 1.23 10.32
CA ALA A 13 -14.45 1.06 9.98
C ALA A 13 -14.92 -0.39 10.08
N ALA A 14 -14.05 -1.35 9.74
CA ALA A 14 -14.34 -2.77 9.91
C ALA A 14 -14.72 -3.14 11.36
N PHE A 15 -14.03 -2.57 12.35
CA PHE A 15 -14.18 -2.95 13.76
C PHE A 15 -14.95 -1.92 14.61
N GLU A 16 -14.98 -0.65 14.22
CA GLU A 16 -15.62 0.43 14.97
C GLU A 16 -16.95 0.86 14.33
N LYS A 17 -18.05 0.37 14.90
CA LYS A 17 -19.41 0.59 14.36
C LYS A 17 -20.00 1.98 14.70
N ARG A 18 -19.32 2.78 15.53
CA ARG A 18 -19.62 4.21 15.69
C ARG A 18 -19.31 5.00 14.43
N ILE A 19 -18.34 4.55 13.62
CA ILE A 19 -18.09 5.11 12.29
C ILE A 19 -19.30 4.81 11.41
N LYS A 20 -19.92 5.85 10.85
CA LYS A 20 -21.10 5.73 9.98
C LYS A 20 -20.77 5.85 8.50
N ARG A 21 -19.76 6.67 8.17
CA ARG A 21 -19.33 6.96 6.80
C ARG A 21 -17.82 7.04 6.73
N CYS A 22 -17.24 6.62 5.62
CA CYS A 22 -15.81 6.71 5.35
C CYS A 22 -15.59 7.42 4.01
N THR A 23 -14.61 8.32 3.97
CA THR A 23 -14.11 8.89 2.72
C THR A 23 -12.66 8.51 2.58
N CYS A 24 -12.28 7.96 1.43
CA CYS A 24 -10.95 7.44 1.17
C CYS A 24 -10.47 7.88 -0.20
N PHE A 25 -9.20 8.29 -0.30
CA PHE A 25 -8.58 8.78 -1.53
C PHE A 25 -7.29 8.00 -1.83
N ASP A 26 -7.17 7.44 -3.03
CA ASP A 26 -6.00 6.66 -3.49
C ASP A 26 -5.59 5.54 -2.51
N ILE A 27 -6.52 4.59 -2.34
CA ILE A 27 -6.43 3.50 -1.36
C ILE A 27 -5.46 2.42 -1.81
N PHE A 28 -4.47 2.12 -0.95
CA PHE A 28 -3.66 0.91 -1.08
C PHE A 28 -4.38 -0.31 -0.49
N TYR A 29 -4.35 -1.43 -1.20
CA TYR A 29 -4.91 -2.70 -0.72
C TYR A 29 -3.94 -3.43 0.23
N SER A 30 -2.64 -3.32 -0.05
CA SER A 30 -1.55 -3.92 0.70
C SER A 30 -0.44 -2.91 0.90
N GLY A 31 0.24 -2.98 2.05
CA GLY A 31 1.46 -2.22 2.32
C GLY A 31 2.47 -2.38 1.18
N ASN A 32 2.60 -3.60 0.63
CA ASN A 32 3.53 -3.94 -0.46
C ASN A 32 3.12 -3.42 -1.85
N ASP A 33 1.91 -2.90 -2.03
CA ASP A 33 1.45 -2.46 -3.35
C ASP A 33 2.38 -1.39 -3.95
N ALA A 34 2.85 -0.46 -3.12
CA ALA A 34 3.78 0.57 -3.56
C ALA A 34 5.13 -0.01 -4.03
N LEU A 35 5.63 -1.09 -3.40
CA LEU A 35 6.84 -1.78 -3.88
C LEU A 35 6.58 -2.49 -5.20
N GLN A 36 5.45 -3.19 -5.30
CA GLN A 36 5.09 -3.94 -6.50
C GLN A 36 4.97 -3.02 -7.71
N LEU A 37 4.48 -1.79 -7.53
CA LEU A 37 4.31 -0.82 -8.61
C LEU A 37 5.63 -0.16 -9.04
N GLN A 38 6.62 -0.09 -8.15
CA GLN A 38 7.93 0.52 -8.44
C GLN A 38 8.97 -0.48 -8.97
N ILE A 39 8.67 -1.78 -8.90
CA ILE A 39 9.59 -2.86 -9.26
C ILE A 39 9.05 -3.60 -10.47
N ARG A 40 9.92 -3.96 -11.42
CA ARG A 40 9.53 -4.78 -12.58
C ARG A 40 9.03 -6.16 -12.12
N PRO A 41 8.01 -6.76 -12.77
CA PRO A 41 7.46 -8.05 -12.36
C PRO A 41 8.47 -9.18 -12.06
N PRO A 42 9.52 -9.43 -12.89
CA PRO A 42 10.50 -10.48 -12.60
C PRO A 42 11.35 -10.19 -11.35
N GLU A 43 11.68 -8.92 -11.12
CA GLU A 43 12.44 -8.51 -9.94
C GLU A 43 11.60 -8.63 -8.67
N TYR A 44 10.30 -8.34 -8.75
CA TYR A 44 9.39 -8.52 -7.64
C TYR A 44 9.19 -10.01 -7.29
N LEU A 45 9.12 -10.89 -8.29
CA LEU A 45 9.09 -12.33 -8.07
C LEU A 45 10.35 -12.81 -7.35
N PHE A 46 11.51 -12.35 -7.80
CA PHE A 46 12.79 -12.68 -7.17
C PHE A 46 12.87 -12.16 -5.73
N LEU A 47 12.39 -10.93 -5.45
CA LEU A 47 12.27 -10.40 -4.09
C LEU A 47 11.37 -11.29 -3.21
N ARG A 48 10.22 -11.73 -3.73
CA ARG A 48 9.32 -12.65 -3.00
C ARG A 48 9.99 -13.98 -2.70
N MET A 49 10.71 -14.56 -3.65
CA MET A 49 11.48 -15.80 -3.43
C MET A 49 12.58 -15.61 -2.39
N ALA A 50 13.33 -14.51 -2.47
CA ALA A 50 14.36 -14.19 -1.48
C ALA A 50 13.78 -13.98 -0.07
N LEU A 51 12.60 -13.37 0.03
CA LEU A 51 11.87 -13.22 1.31
C LEU A 51 11.42 -14.58 1.85
N PHE A 52 10.90 -15.46 0.99
CA PHE A 52 10.52 -16.82 1.36
C PHE A 52 11.71 -17.64 1.88
N LEU A 53 12.86 -17.53 1.21
CA LEU A 53 14.12 -18.16 1.60
C LEU A 53 14.85 -17.43 2.74
N LYS A 54 14.25 -16.37 3.31
CA LYS A 54 14.80 -15.57 4.43
C LYS A 54 16.22 -15.04 4.17
N GLN A 55 16.52 -14.66 2.93
CA GLN A 55 17.84 -14.17 2.50
C GLN A 55 18.11 -12.72 2.94
N LYS A 56 18.13 -12.48 4.25
CA LYS A 56 18.18 -11.15 4.88
C LYS A 56 19.37 -10.30 4.41
N LYS A 57 20.59 -10.88 4.39
CA LYS A 57 21.81 -10.16 3.99
C LYS A 57 21.73 -9.69 2.54
N PHE A 58 21.31 -10.59 1.66
CA PHE A 58 21.18 -10.30 0.23
C PHE A 58 20.11 -9.23 -0.05
N ILE A 59 18.93 -9.35 0.57
CA ILE A 59 17.85 -8.37 0.42
C ILE A 59 18.28 -6.99 0.90
N ASN A 60 18.89 -6.91 2.08
CA ASN A 60 19.39 -5.64 2.61
C ASN A 60 20.45 -5.02 1.69
N TRP A 61 21.38 -5.82 1.17
CA TRP A 61 22.37 -5.34 0.22
C TRP A 61 21.73 -4.75 -1.04
N VAL A 62 20.80 -5.46 -1.68
CA VAL A 62 20.10 -4.98 -2.89
C VAL A 62 19.33 -3.69 -2.61
N ILE A 63 18.57 -3.63 -1.50
CA ILE A 63 17.76 -2.47 -1.15
C ILE A 63 18.64 -1.26 -0.86
N THR A 64 19.70 -1.42 -0.07
CA THR A 64 20.62 -0.33 0.25
C THR A 64 21.33 0.18 -1.01
N TYR A 65 21.80 -0.73 -1.88
CA TYR A 65 22.42 -0.35 -3.15
C TYR A 65 21.47 0.46 -4.04
N ARG A 66 20.20 0.04 -4.14
CA ARG A 66 19.20 0.79 -4.93
C ARG A 66 18.83 2.11 -4.29
N ALA A 67 18.70 2.17 -2.96
CA ALA A 67 18.42 3.42 -2.24
C ALA A 67 19.55 4.44 -2.41
N GLN A 68 20.82 4.02 -2.53
CA GLN A 68 21.93 4.94 -2.81
C GLN A 68 21.78 5.64 -4.16
N ASN A 69 21.15 4.99 -5.14
CA ASN A 69 21.01 5.47 -6.51
C ASN A 69 19.63 6.09 -6.81
N ASN A 70 18.71 6.10 -5.84
CA ASN A 70 17.35 6.60 -6.03
C ASN A 70 16.89 7.38 -4.78
N VAL A 71 16.77 8.70 -4.92
CA VAL A 71 16.41 9.63 -3.83
C VAL A 71 15.04 9.32 -3.25
N ASP A 72 14.05 9.04 -4.09
CA ASP A 72 12.68 8.72 -3.65
C ASP A 72 12.67 7.42 -2.84
N LEU A 73 13.36 6.39 -3.32
CA LEU A 73 13.47 5.12 -2.61
C LEU A 73 14.21 5.27 -1.28
N LYS A 74 15.28 6.07 -1.25
CA LYS A 74 16.03 6.37 -0.02
C LYS A 74 15.13 7.04 1.01
N TRP A 75 14.44 8.11 0.61
CA TRP A 75 13.53 8.84 1.46
C TRP A 75 12.42 7.93 1.98
N MET A 76 11.79 7.15 1.09
CA MET A 76 10.73 6.20 1.45
C MET A 76 11.21 5.12 2.43
N LEU A 77 12.40 4.57 2.23
CA LEU A 77 12.97 3.56 3.10
C LEU A 77 13.29 4.13 4.48
N GLN A 78 13.89 5.32 4.56
CA GLN A 78 14.19 5.98 5.83
C GLN A 78 12.92 6.24 6.64
N HIS A 79 11.91 6.86 6.03
CA HIS A 79 10.63 7.14 6.70
C HIS A 79 9.91 5.85 7.10
N GLY A 80 9.95 4.83 6.25
CA GLY A 80 9.36 3.52 6.54
C GLY A 80 9.99 2.87 7.76
N LEU A 81 11.33 2.87 7.85
CA LEU A 81 12.08 2.34 8.99
C LEU A 81 11.79 3.15 10.27
N ASP A 82 11.74 4.47 10.19
CA ASP A 82 11.47 5.34 11.35
C ASP A 82 10.06 5.13 11.91
N ILE A 83 9.04 5.01 11.05
CA ILE A 83 7.65 4.79 11.45
C ILE A 83 7.46 3.40 12.06
N THR A 84 8.02 2.37 11.42
CA THR A 84 7.87 0.98 11.86
C THR A 84 8.84 0.57 12.97
N ARG A 85 9.84 1.42 13.26
CA ARG A 85 10.98 1.14 14.16
C ARG A 85 11.82 -0.05 13.73
N GLU A 86 11.74 -0.43 12.46
CA GLU A 86 12.55 -1.51 11.90
C GLU A 86 13.97 -1.03 11.63
N LYS A 87 14.94 -1.93 11.75
CA LYS A 87 16.37 -1.58 11.65
C LYS A 87 16.95 -1.78 10.25
N ASN A 88 16.25 -2.50 9.37
CA ASN A 88 16.74 -2.81 8.03
C ASN A 88 15.59 -3.10 7.06
N GLY A 89 15.88 -2.99 5.76
CA GLY A 89 14.89 -3.11 4.68
C GLY A 89 14.19 -4.46 4.63
N TYR A 90 14.88 -5.56 4.95
CA TYR A 90 14.27 -6.89 5.01
C TYR A 90 13.18 -6.97 6.08
N ASP A 91 13.49 -6.56 7.31
CA ASP A 91 12.51 -6.60 8.41
C ASP A 91 11.35 -5.63 8.13
N PHE A 92 11.64 -4.45 7.56
CA PHE A 92 10.62 -3.50 7.09
C PHE A 92 9.67 -4.10 6.05
N ILE A 93 10.18 -4.68 4.96
CA ILE A 93 9.35 -5.29 3.91
C ILE A 93 8.51 -6.45 4.46
N LYS A 94 9.09 -7.23 5.37
CA LYS A 94 8.37 -8.30 6.05
C LYS A 94 7.24 -7.74 6.91
N ASN A 95 7.50 -6.68 7.68
CA ASN A 95 6.53 -6.05 8.57
C ASN A 95 5.35 -5.49 7.77
N ILE A 96 5.61 -4.64 6.77
CA ILE A 96 4.56 -4.00 5.97
C ILE A 96 3.74 -5.00 5.13
N ALA A 97 4.28 -6.20 4.84
CA ALA A 97 3.54 -7.28 4.19
C ALA A 97 2.37 -7.82 5.02
N HIS A 98 2.41 -7.69 6.35
CA HIS A 98 1.30 -8.06 7.23
C HIS A 98 0.12 -7.09 7.15
N HIS A 99 0.32 -5.91 6.59
CA HIS A 99 -0.70 -4.88 6.49
C HIS A 99 -1.41 -4.96 5.15
N HIS A 100 -2.48 -5.74 5.10
CA HIS A 100 -3.35 -5.83 3.92
C HIS A 100 -4.83 -5.76 4.32
N LEU A 101 -5.66 -5.25 3.42
CA LEU A 101 -7.09 -5.10 3.66
C LEU A 101 -7.93 -6.30 3.24
N ARG A 102 -7.32 -7.34 2.64
CA ARG A 102 -8.02 -8.52 2.08
C ARG A 102 -9.05 -9.16 3.00
N SER A 103 -8.68 -9.40 4.25
CA SER A 103 -9.57 -10.00 5.26
C SER A 103 -10.48 -9.00 5.96
N THR A 104 -10.20 -7.71 5.82
CA THR A 104 -10.82 -6.64 6.62
C THR A 104 -11.88 -5.87 5.84
N LEU A 105 -11.68 -5.68 4.52
CA LEU A 105 -12.63 -5.02 3.62
C LEU A 105 -14.05 -5.61 3.71
N PRO A 106 -14.25 -6.95 3.71
CA PRO A 106 -15.60 -7.52 3.80
C PRO A 106 -16.33 -7.24 5.13
N LEU A 107 -15.60 -6.81 6.18
CA LEU A 107 -16.17 -6.49 7.49
C LEU A 107 -16.67 -5.03 7.58
N VAL A 108 -16.34 -4.21 6.58
CA VAL A 108 -16.75 -2.82 6.49
C VAL A 108 -18.20 -2.77 6.00
N THR A 109 -19.09 -2.31 6.88
CA THR A 109 -20.54 -2.25 6.64
C THR A 109 -21.04 -0.82 6.42
N GLN A 110 -20.14 0.16 6.53
CA GLN A 110 -20.43 1.58 6.41
C GLN A 110 -20.54 2.03 4.96
N GLU A 111 -21.20 3.16 4.73
CA GLU A 111 -21.14 3.84 3.44
C GLU A 111 -19.73 4.41 3.23
N CYS A 112 -19.03 3.90 2.23
CA CYS A 112 -17.71 4.39 1.86
C CYS A 112 -17.79 5.16 0.53
N LEU A 113 -17.25 6.38 0.52
CA LEU A 113 -16.92 7.12 -0.68
C LEU A 113 -15.46 6.86 -1.03
N LEU A 114 -15.24 6.22 -2.16
CA LEU A 114 -13.90 5.93 -2.68
C LEU A 114 -13.61 6.88 -3.84
N LEU A 115 -12.46 7.54 -3.76
CA LEU A 115 -11.95 8.49 -4.75
C LEU A 115 -10.57 8.01 -5.23
N ALA A 116 -10.28 8.17 -6.52
CA ALA A 116 -8.97 7.90 -7.08
C ALA A 116 -8.55 8.99 -8.06
N GLY A 117 -7.27 9.34 -8.05
CA GLY A 117 -6.68 10.23 -9.03
C GLY A 117 -6.57 9.55 -10.39
N SER A 118 -7.11 10.18 -11.45
CA SER A 118 -7.06 9.62 -12.82
C SER A 118 -5.63 9.45 -13.38
N LYS A 119 -4.66 10.14 -12.78
CA LYS A 119 -3.23 10.08 -13.13
C LYS A 119 -2.35 9.91 -11.90
N ASP A 120 -2.83 9.21 -10.85
CA ASP A 120 -1.96 8.92 -9.71
C ASP A 120 -0.80 8.00 -10.16
N ARG A 121 0.42 8.46 -9.88
CA ARG A 121 1.67 7.74 -10.15
C ARG A 121 1.85 6.56 -9.21
N TYR A 122 1.20 6.57 -8.05
CA TYR A 122 1.41 5.62 -6.95
C TYR A 122 0.27 4.63 -6.78
N VAL A 123 -0.96 4.97 -7.17
CA VAL A 123 -2.12 4.07 -7.08
C VAL A 123 -2.82 3.99 -8.44
N PRO A 124 -2.69 2.88 -9.18
CA PRO A 124 -3.39 2.72 -10.46
C PRO A 124 -4.89 2.77 -10.29
N GLN A 125 -5.60 3.36 -11.24
CA GLN A 125 -7.08 3.43 -11.24
C GLN A 125 -7.74 2.05 -11.10
N LYS A 126 -7.15 1.00 -11.67
CA LYS A 126 -7.62 -0.39 -11.53
C LYS A 126 -7.78 -0.82 -10.05
N ARG A 127 -6.99 -0.25 -9.14
CA ARG A 127 -7.14 -0.51 -7.69
C ARG A 127 -8.47 -0.04 -7.14
N LEU A 128 -9.05 1.03 -7.69
CA LEU A 128 -10.39 1.47 -7.32
C LEU A 128 -11.41 0.38 -7.65
N GLU A 129 -11.35 -0.19 -8.86
CA GLU A 129 -12.24 -1.27 -9.30
C GLU A 129 -12.11 -2.51 -8.39
N GLU A 130 -10.86 -2.92 -8.09
CA GLU A 130 -10.59 -4.05 -7.19
C GLU A 130 -11.17 -3.80 -5.79
N ASN A 131 -11.01 -2.59 -5.23
CA ASN A 131 -11.54 -2.25 -3.91
C ASN A 131 -13.07 -2.16 -3.88
N THR A 132 -13.71 -1.68 -4.96
CA THR A 132 -15.18 -1.63 -5.04
C THR A 132 -15.83 -2.99 -5.03
N ALA A 133 -15.17 -4.01 -5.59
CA ALA A 133 -15.71 -5.37 -5.59
C ALA A 133 -15.88 -5.96 -4.18
N PHE A 134 -15.10 -5.48 -3.19
CA PHE A 134 -15.15 -5.98 -1.80
C PHE A 134 -16.03 -5.15 -0.87
N LEU A 135 -16.51 -4.00 -1.31
CA LEU A 135 -17.26 -3.05 -0.48
C LEU A 135 -18.66 -2.86 -1.03
N THR A 136 -19.64 -2.77 -0.12
CA THR A 136 -20.97 -2.22 -0.45
C THR A 136 -20.89 -0.68 -0.53
N SER A 137 -19.99 -0.17 -1.39
CA SER A 137 -19.61 1.25 -1.43
C SER A 137 -20.09 1.94 -2.70
N ARG A 138 -20.39 3.25 -2.59
CA ARG A 138 -20.56 4.12 -3.75
C ARG A 138 -19.19 4.66 -4.17
N SER A 139 -18.68 4.21 -5.31
CA SER A 139 -17.43 4.72 -5.89
C SER A 139 -17.67 5.87 -6.85
N LEU A 140 -16.88 6.93 -6.72
CA LEU A 140 -16.87 8.04 -7.67
C LEU A 140 -15.46 8.19 -8.25
N ASN A 141 -15.36 8.12 -9.57
CA ASN A 141 -14.15 8.50 -10.29
C ASN A 141 -14.13 10.02 -10.44
N VAL A 142 -13.21 10.71 -9.74
CA VAL A 142 -13.02 12.15 -9.93
C VAL A 142 -12.06 12.34 -11.11
N ALA A 143 -12.62 12.35 -12.31
CA ALA A 143 -11.91 12.83 -13.48
C ALA A 143 -11.76 14.35 -13.34
N HIS A 144 -10.54 14.83 -13.07
CA HIS A 144 -10.29 16.27 -13.16
C HIS A 144 -10.58 16.71 -14.61
N ASN A 145 -11.56 17.60 -14.71
CA ASN A 145 -11.97 18.32 -15.91
C ASN A 145 -10.71 18.88 -16.61
N LYS A 146 -10.43 18.42 -17.83
CA LYS A 146 -9.36 18.99 -18.65
C LYS A 146 -9.76 20.44 -18.95
N LYS A 147 -9.03 21.40 -18.37
CA LYS A 147 -8.81 22.68 -19.05
C LYS A 147 -7.73 22.48 -20.11
#